data_AF-A0A0D7BNY2-F1
#
_entry.id   AF-A0A0D7BNY2-F1
#
_cell.length_a   1.000
_cell.length_b   1.000
_cell.length_c   1.000
_cell.angle_alpha   90.00
_cell.angle_beta   90.00
_cell.angle_gamma   90.00
#
_symmetry.space_group_name_H-M   'P 1'
#
loop_
_entity.id
_entity.type
_entity.pdbx_description
1 polymer ?
#
loop_
_entity_poly.entity_id
_entity_poly.type
_entity_poly.pdbx_seq_one_letter_code
_entity_poly.pdbx_strand_id
1 'polypeptide(L)'
;MFDQTDRAYASEQGTKPQTIGYSLTDSPVGLLAWIYEKLVSWTDDYAWTDDEVLTWIAIYLFSRAGPAAACRTYYEYMKHTKPRTEGKWYTSIPSGISYFPKEIQSTPRIFQRVNANLMFEAEHDKGGYFAATEQPGFLEGDLRKLFGKGGPAFGVVKGKTGY
;
A
#
# COMPACT_ATOMS: atom_id res chain seq x y z
N MET A 1 -7.22 -16.16 2.32
CA MET A 1 -6.55 -16.75 1.15
C MET A 1 -5.16 -16.15 0.97
N PHE A 2 -5.04 -14.82 0.80
CA PHE A 2 -3.75 -14.10 0.75
C PHE A 2 -2.73 -14.55 1.81
N ASP A 3 -3.18 -14.67 3.07
CA ASP A 3 -2.30 -15.06 4.18
C ASP A 3 -1.64 -16.44 4.05
N GLN A 4 -2.23 -17.34 3.27
CA GLN A 4 -1.79 -18.72 3.13
C GLN A 4 -0.97 -18.94 1.85
N THR A 5 -1.19 -18.16 0.79
CA THR A 5 -0.61 -18.39 -0.54
C THR A 5 0.35 -17.30 -1.00
N ASP A 6 0.14 -16.04 -0.58
CA ASP A 6 0.81 -14.88 -1.20
C ASP A 6 1.73 -14.10 -0.26
N ARG A 7 2.03 -14.64 0.93
CA ARG A 7 2.90 -14.00 1.93
C ARG A 7 4.34 -14.47 1.95
N ALA A 8 4.70 -15.46 1.13
CA ALA A 8 6.07 -15.99 1.09
C ALA A 8 7.11 -14.90 0.78
N TYR A 9 6.79 -13.97 -0.14
CA TYR A 9 7.66 -12.85 -0.48
C TYR A 9 7.96 -11.98 0.77
N ALA A 10 6.96 -11.72 1.61
CA ALA A 10 7.08 -10.91 2.81
C ALA A 10 7.90 -11.63 3.89
N SER A 11 7.76 -12.94 4.01
CA SER A 11 8.58 -13.76 4.91
C SER A 11 10.06 -13.77 4.49
N GLU A 12 10.35 -13.92 3.20
CA GLU A 12 11.71 -13.89 2.68
C GLU A 12 12.36 -12.51 2.91
N GLN A 13 11.69 -11.44 2.49
CA GLN A 13 12.17 -10.07 2.73
C GLN A 13 12.25 -9.72 4.22
N GLY A 14 11.32 -10.23 5.04
CA GLY A 14 11.28 -9.97 6.46
C GLY A 14 12.33 -10.71 7.29
N THR A 15 12.86 -11.83 6.79
CA THR A 15 13.79 -12.67 7.56
C THR A 15 15.21 -12.70 6.98
N LYS A 16 15.36 -12.52 5.67
CA LYS A 16 16.63 -12.57 4.93
C LYS A 16 16.73 -11.45 3.87
N PRO A 17 16.43 -10.18 4.22
CA PRO A 17 16.35 -9.07 3.24
C PRO A 17 17.64 -8.86 2.46
N GLN A 18 18.80 -9.05 3.10
CA GLN A 18 20.10 -8.86 2.45
C GLN A 18 20.38 -9.95 1.41
N THR A 19 20.00 -11.19 1.69
CA THR A 19 20.24 -12.34 0.80
C THR A 19 19.44 -12.19 -0.49
N ILE A 20 18.12 -12.02 -0.39
CA ILE A 20 17.26 -11.82 -1.56
C ILE A 20 17.60 -10.53 -2.31
N GLY A 21 18.02 -9.47 -1.58
CA GLY A 21 18.44 -8.21 -2.16
C GLY A 21 19.61 -8.33 -3.15
N TYR A 22 20.58 -9.21 -2.88
CA TYR A 22 21.66 -9.47 -3.84
C TYR A 22 21.13 -10.09 -5.13
N SER A 23 20.30 -11.14 -5.02
CA SER A 23 19.71 -11.82 -6.19
C SER A 23 18.86 -10.88 -7.05
N LEU A 24 18.08 -10.00 -6.42
CA LEU A 24 17.25 -9.02 -7.12
C LEU A 24 18.05 -7.87 -7.74
N THR A 25 19.25 -7.58 -7.21
CA THR A 25 20.14 -6.55 -7.77
C THR A 25 20.92 -7.10 -8.97
N ASP A 26 21.32 -8.37 -8.91
CA ASP A 26 22.13 -9.01 -9.96
C ASP A 26 21.34 -9.29 -11.25
N SER A 27 20.05 -9.59 -11.13
CA SER A 27 19.21 -9.98 -12.27
C SER A 27 18.00 -9.04 -12.46
N PRO A 28 17.97 -8.18 -13.50
CA PRO A 28 16.81 -7.37 -13.81
C PRO A 28 15.58 -8.21 -14.21
N VAL A 29 15.79 -9.40 -14.79
CA VAL A 29 14.71 -10.34 -15.10
C VAL A 29 14.16 -10.98 -13.82
N GLY A 30 15.04 -11.30 -12.86
CA GLY A 30 14.62 -11.79 -11.54
C GLY A 30 13.81 -10.74 -10.78
N LEU A 31 14.24 -9.48 -10.82
CA LEU A 31 13.50 -8.35 -10.27
C LEU A 31 12.14 -8.16 -10.93
N LEU A 32 12.10 -8.21 -12.27
CA LEU A 32 10.87 -8.14 -13.05
C LEU A 32 9.90 -9.24 -12.61
N ALA A 33 10.32 -10.50 -12.59
CA ALA A 33 9.46 -11.61 -12.19
C ALA A 33 8.94 -11.45 -10.75
N TRP A 34 9.80 -11.03 -9.83
CA TRP A 34 9.46 -10.85 -8.41
C TRP A 34 8.39 -9.76 -8.16
N ILE A 35 8.44 -8.66 -8.92
CA ILE A 35 7.51 -7.54 -8.79
C ILE A 35 6.26 -7.75 -9.66
N TYR A 36 6.43 -8.20 -10.91
CA TYR A 36 5.36 -8.33 -11.88
C TYR A 36 4.24 -9.26 -11.42
N GLU A 37 4.58 -10.37 -10.75
CA GLU A 37 3.58 -11.26 -10.15
C GLU A 37 2.62 -10.49 -9.24
N LYS A 38 3.09 -9.49 -8.50
CA LYS A 38 2.28 -8.69 -7.57
C LYS A 38 1.46 -7.62 -8.29
N LEU A 39 2.03 -6.99 -9.32
CA LEU A 39 1.29 -6.06 -10.18
C LEU A 39 0.06 -6.75 -10.79
N VAL A 40 0.20 -7.99 -11.26
CA VAL A 40 -0.93 -8.74 -11.83
C VAL A 40 -1.86 -9.27 -10.76
N SER A 41 -1.34 -9.94 -9.72
CA SER A 41 -2.19 -10.66 -8.76
C SER A 41 -2.94 -9.77 -7.76
N TRP A 42 -2.45 -8.55 -7.50
CA TRP A 42 -3.04 -7.66 -6.49
C TRP A 42 -3.94 -6.56 -7.08
N THR A 43 -4.08 -6.52 -8.41
CA THR A 43 -4.97 -5.58 -9.10
C THR A 43 -6.32 -6.21 -9.41
N ASP A 44 -7.30 -5.37 -9.70
CA ASP A 44 -8.63 -5.75 -10.18
C ASP A 44 -8.63 -5.80 -11.72
N ASP A 45 -7.96 -6.82 -12.27
CA ASP A 45 -7.82 -7.06 -13.71
C ASP A 45 -7.29 -5.84 -14.49
N TYR A 46 -6.38 -5.06 -13.88
CA TYR A 46 -5.78 -3.90 -14.53
C TYR A 46 -4.91 -4.33 -15.71
N ALA A 47 -5.19 -3.74 -16.87
CA ALA A 47 -4.50 -4.05 -18.12
C ALA A 47 -3.15 -3.33 -18.21
N TRP A 48 -2.18 -3.83 -17.42
CA TRP A 48 -0.81 -3.33 -17.43
C TRP A 48 -0.20 -3.35 -18.83
N THR A 49 0.33 -2.21 -19.25
CA THR A 49 1.18 -2.13 -20.44
C THR A 49 2.62 -2.50 -20.10
N ASP A 50 3.37 -2.98 -21.10
CA ASP A 50 4.79 -3.30 -20.94
C ASP A 50 5.58 -2.07 -20.44
N ASP A 51 5.26 -0.87 -20.94
CA ASP A 51 5.91 0.38 -20.53
C ASP A 51 5.65 0.73 -19.06
N GLU A 52 4.42 0.54 -18.56
CA GLU A 52 4.11 0.75 -17.14
C GLU A 52 4.91 -0.23 -16.27
N VAL A 53 4.88 -1.52 -16.61
CA VAL A 53 5.62 -2.56 -15.87
C VAL A 53 7.11 -2.23 -15.86
N LEU A 54 7.70 -1.95 -17.02
CA LEU A 54 9.11 -1.61 -17.12
C LEU A 54 9.45 -0.31 -16.38
N THR A 55 8.53 0.66 -16.31
CA THR A 55 8.70 1.87 -15.51
C THR A 55 8.79 1.54 -14.02
N TRP A 56 7.90 0.68 -13.50
CA TRP A 56 7.99 0.20 -12.12
C TRP A 56 9.33 -0.48 -11.84
N ILE A 57 9.78 -1.39 -12.72
CA ILE A 57 11.07 -2.08 -12.53
C ILE A 57 12.25 -1.11 -12.62
N ALA A 58 12.21 -0.16 -13.56
CA ALA A 58 13.26 0.84 -13.77
C ALA A 58 13.47 1.72 -12.52
N ILE A 59 12.39 2.10 -11.83
CA ILE A 59 12.47 2.87 -10.57
C ILE A 59 13.30 2.09 -9.53
N TYR A 60 13.05 0.79 -9.38
CA TYR A 60 13.79 -0.03 -8.41
C TYR A 60 15.25 -0.24 -8.84
N LEU A 61 15.44 -0.60 -10.11
CA LEU A 61 16.74 -0.97 -10.68
C LEU A 61 17.71 0.21 -10.74
N PHE A 62 17.24 1.39 -11.16
CA PHE A 62 18.10 2.55 -11.38
C PHE A 62 18.13 3.54 -10.21
N SER A 63 17.34 3.31 -9.15
CA SER A 63 17.46 4.13 -7.94
C SER A 63 18.83 3.94 -7.28
N ARG A 64 19.36 5.00 -6.67
CA ARG A 64 20.61 4.95 -5.88
C ARG A 64 20.57 3.90 -4.76
N ALA A 65 19.38 3.64 -4.22
CA ALA A 65 19.19 2.68 -3.13
C ALA A 65 19.12 1.23 -3.64
N GLY A 66 18.78 1.04 -4.93
CA GLY A 66 18.66 -0.26 -5.59
C GLY A 66 17.50 -1.11 -5.06
N PRO A 67 17.31 -2.32 -5.64
CA PRO A 67 16.20 -3.22 -5.30
C PRO A 67 16.21 -3.69 -3.83
N ALA A 68 17.41 -3.88 -3.26
CA ALA A 68 17.57 -4.36 -1.89
C ALA A 68 16.99 -3.41 -0.83
N ALA A 69 16.86 -2.12 -1.12
CA ALA A 69 16.33 -1.14 -0.19
C ALA A 69 14.85 -1.41 0.15
N ALA A 70 14.05 -1.80 -0.84
CA ALA A 70 12.64 -2.11 -0.64
C ALA A 70 12.46 -3.34 0.28
N CYS A 71 13.32 -4.35 0.16
CA CYS A 71 13.24 -5.58 0.96
C CYS A 71 13.44 -5.34 2.46
N ARG A 72 14.28 -4.37 2.84
CA ARG A 72 14.55 -4.08 4.26
C ARG A 72 13.34 -3.56 5.02
N THR A 73 12.37 -2.95 4.33
CA THR A 73 11.15 -2.43 4.97
C THR A 73 10.35 -3.53 5.68
N TYR A 74 10.30 -4.74 5.10
CA TYR A 74 9.64 -5.91 5.71
C TYR A 74 10.34 -6.39 6.97
N TYR A 75 11.68 -6.37 6.97
CA TYR A 75 12.47 -6.76 8.13
C TYR A 75 12.24 -5.82 9.30
N GLU A 76 12.27 -4.51 9.05
CA GLU A 76 11.99 -3.49 10.07
C GLU A 76 10.55 -3.61 10.58
N TYR A 77 9.58 -3.76 9.66
CA TYR A 77 8.18 -3.95 10.02
C TYR A 77 7.99 -5.18 10.92
N MET A 78 8.54 -6.34 10.56
CA MET A 78 8.35 -7.57 11.35
C MET A 78 9.08 -7.54 12.71
N LYS A 79 10.18 -6.78 12.83
CA LYS A 79 10.91 -6.64 14.10
C LYS A 79 10.30 -5.64 15.07
N HIS A 80 9.72 -4.57 14.54
CA HIS A 80 9.29 -3.43 15.37
C HIS A 80 7.78 -3.31 15.52
N THR A 81 7.00 -4.08 14.76
CA THR A 81 5.55 -4.10 14.89
C THR A 81 5.12 -5.09 15.96
N LYS A 82 4.49 -4.58 17.02
CA LYS A 82 3.83 -5.43 18.03
C LYS A 82 2.56 -6.04 17.44
N PRO A 83 2.14 -7.23 17.90
CA PRO A 83 0.85 -7.80 17.54
C PRO A 83 -0.27 -6.78 17.77
N ARG A 84 -1.21 -6.67 16.84
CA ARG A 84 -2.36 -5.74 16.94
C ARG A 84 -3.27 -6.05 18.15
N THR A 85 -3.07 -7.20 18.80
CA THR A 85 -3.69 -7.63 20.05
C THR A 85 -3.05 -7.03 21.31
N GLU A 86 -1.86 -6.42 21.18
CA GLU A 86 -1.10 -5.85 22.28
C GLU A 86 -1.13 -4.31 22.20
N GLY A 87 -2.10 -3.69 22.88
CA GLY A 87 -2.15 -2.23 23.07
C GLY A 87 -3.49 -1.57 22.74
N LYS A 88 -3.65 -0.31 23.17
CA LYS A 88 -4.72 0.57 22.71
C LYS A 88 -4.27 1.25 21.42
N TRP A 89 -4.77 0.79 20.28
CA TRP A 89 -4.39 1.27 18.95
C TRP A 89 -5.21 2.48 18.47
N TYR A 90 -5.95 3.12 19.37
CA TYR A 90 -6.76 4.28 19.01
C TYR A 90 -5.88 5.47 18.62
N THR A 91 -6.03 5.95 17.38
CA THR A 91 -5.47 7.23 16.95
C THR A 91 -6.52 8.34 17.07
N SER A 92 -6.18 9.43 17.75
CA SER A 92 -7.01 10.64 17.81
C SER A 92 -6.88 11.52 16.55
N ILE A 93 -5.92 11.22 15.69
CA ILE A 93 -5.66 11.96 14.46
C ILE A 93 -6.83 11.72 13.48
N PRO A 94 -7.47 12.79 12.95
CA PRO A 94 -8.51 12.67 11.94
C PRO A 94 -8.06 11.80 10.77
N SER A 95 -8.82 10.75 10.48
CA SER A 95 -8.49 9.73 9.49
C SER A 95 -9.65 9.51 8.52
N GLY A 96 -9.34 9.06 7.30
CA GLY A 96 -10.32 8.60 6.33
C GLY A 96 -9.87 7.30 5.67
N ILE A 97 -10.83 6.50 5.22
CA ILE A 97 -10.56 5.20 4.59
C ILE A 97 -11.37 5.06 3.31
N SER A 98 -10.70 4.60 2.25
CA SER A 98 -11.30 4.22 0.97
C SER A 98 -11.18 2.70 0.80
N TYR A 99 -12.31 2.03 0.59
CA TYR A 99 -12.39 0.58 0.45
C TYR A 99 -12.47 0.21 -1.04
N PHE A 100 -11.52 -0.62 -1.47
CA PHE A 100 -11.43 -1.18 -2.82
C PHE A 100 -11.64 -2.70 -2.77
N PRO A 101 -12.42 -3.29 -3.69
CA PRO A 101 -12.88 -4.67 -3.59
C PRO A 101 -11.77 -5.72 -3.66
N LYS A 102 -10.63 -5.44 -4.34
CA LYS A 102 -9.51 -6.38 -4.48
C LYS A 102 -8.30 -6.04 -3.58
N GLU A 103 -8.50 -5.23 -2.55
CA GLU A 103 -7.47 -4.97 -1.54
C GLU A 103 -7.04 -6.28 -0.83
N ILE A 104 -5.72 -6.53 -0.79
CA ILE A 104 -5.15 -7.77 -0.25
C ILE A 104 -5.25 -7.87 1.29
N GLN A 105 -5.36 -6.73 1.97
CA GLN A 105 -5.53 -6.64 3.43
C GLN A 105 -6.85 -5.95 3.80
N SER A 106 -7.97 -6.62 3.52
CA SER A 106 -9.28 -6.15 3.95
C SER A 106 -9.45 -6.31 5.47
N THR A 107 -9.34 -5.19 6.19
CA THR A 107 -9.63 -5.12 7.63
C THR A 107 -11.14 -4.88 7.83
N PRO A 108 -11.83 -5.63 8.71
CA PRO A 108 -13.26 -5.39 8.93
C PRO A 108 -13.52 -3.95 9.40
N ARG A 109 -14.56 -3.31 8.85
CA ARG A 109 -14.86 -1.87 9.10
C ARG A 109 -14.94 -1.50 10.57
N ILE A 110 -15.51 -2.39 11.39
CA ILE A 110 -15.62 -2.17 12.83
C ILE A 110 -14.25 -1.93 13.47
N PHE A 111 -13.20 -2.63 13.06
CA PHE A 111 -11.85 -2.42 13.57
C PHE A 111 -11.33 -1.02 13.26
N GLN A 112 -11.69 -0.45 12.11
CA GLN A 112 -11.25 0.90 11.76
C GLN A 112 -12.00 1.95 12.58
N ARG A 113 -13.31 1.81 12.72
CA ARG A 113 -14.15 2.72 13.52
C ARG A 113 -13.78 2.75 15.00
N VAL A 114 -13.35 1.63 15.59
CA VAL A 114 -12.98 1.58 17.01
C VAL A 114 -11.53 1.99 17.30
N ASN A 115 -10.65 1.95 16.29
CA ASN A 115 -9.22 2.24 16.46
C ASN A 115 -8.78 3.58 15.85
N ALA A 116 -9.69 4.38 15.30
CA ALA A 116 -9.34 5.69 14.75
C ALA A 116 -10.46 6.71 14.94
N ASN A 117 -10.08 7.98 15.03
CA ASN A 117 -10.95 9.11 14.78
C ASN A 117 -11.31 9.17 13.28
N LEU A 118 -12.20 8.26 12.87
CA LEU A 118 -12.57 8.04 11.48
C LEU A 118 -13.65 9.03 11.05
N MET A 119 -13.26 9.99 10.22
CA MET A 119 -14.09 11.12 9.78
C MET A 119 -14.73 10.88 8.41
N PHE A 120 -14.21 9.92 7.64
CA PHE A 120 -14.63 9.65 6.28
C PHE A 120 -14.45 8.17 5.93
N GLU A 121 -15.45 7.62 5.27
CA GLU A 121 -15.41 6.28 4.67
C GLU A 121 -16.00 6.36 3.27
N ALA A 122 -15.34 5.74 2.30
CA ALA A 122 -15.85 5.55 0.95
C ALA A 122 -15.66 4.10 0.50
N GLU A 123 -16.58 3.58 -0.27
CA GLU A 123 -16.52 2.24 -0.85
C GLU A 123 -16.72 2.35 -2.35
N HIS A 124 -15.91 1.59 -3.08
CA HIS A 124 -15.89 1.56 -4.54
C HIS A 124 -16.25 0.17 -5.04
N ASP A 125 -16.76 0.10 -6.25
CA ASP A 125 -17.17 -1.14 -6.92
C ASP A 125 -16.05 -1.77 -7.76
N LYS A 126 -14.92 -1.08 -7.91
CA LYS A 126 -13.75 -1.50 -8.70
C LYS A 126 -12.43 -1.07 -8.08
N GLY A 127 -11.36 -1.78 -8.42
CA GLY A 127 -9.98 -1.48 -8.04
C GLY A 127 -9.42 -2.43 -6.98
N GLY A 128 -8.09 -2.56 -6.98
CA GLY A 128 -7.35 -3.39 -6.04
C GLY A 128 -6.34 -2.63 -5.20
N TYR A 129 -5.23 -3.30 -4.94
CA TYR A 129 -4.18 -2.81 -4.04
C TYR A 129 -3.52 -1.53 -4.55
N PHE A 130 -3.42 -1.36 -5.87
CA PHE A 130 -2.79 -0.21 -6.49
C PHE A 130 -3.84 0.83 -6.88
N ALA A 131 -4.74 1.16 -5.95
CA ALA A 131 -5.88 2.07 -6.18
C ALA A 131 -5.51 3.40 -6.87
N ALA A 132 -4.35 3.97 -6.54
CA ALA A 132 -3.86 5.21 -7.18
C ALA A 132 -3.52 5.04 -8.67
N THR A 133 -3.14 3.84 -9.09
CA THR A 133 -2.85 3.49 -10.50
C THR A 133 -4.12 3.01 -11.20
N GLU A 134 -4.88 2.11 -10.56
CA GLU A 134 -6.04 1.47 -11.16
C GLU A 134 -7.25 2.40 -11.28
N GLN A 135 -7.51 3.19 -10.23
CA GLN A 135 -8.69 4.04 -10.11
C GLN A 135 -8.31 5.43 -9.57
N PRO A 136 -7.43 6.19 -10.27
CA PRO A 136 -6.95 7.48 -9.79
C PRO A 136 -8.08 8.46 -9.48
N GLY A 137 -9.14 8.47 -10.29
CA GLY A 137 -10.30 9.34 -10.09
C GLY A 137 -11.11 9.04 -8.82
N PHE A 138 -11.19 7.76 -8.42
CA PHE A 138 -11.85 7.38 -7.16
C PHE A 138 -11.04 7.86 -5.96
N LEU A 139 -9.74 7.59 -5.94
CA LEU A 139 -8.86 8.01 -4.85
C LEU A 139 -8.76 9.54 -4.77
N GLU A 140 -8.62 10.23 -5.90
CA GLU A 140 -8.61 11.70 -5.96
C GLU A 140 -9.94 12.28 -5.44
N GLY A 141 -11.08 11.74 -5.90
CA GLY A 141 -12.40 12.18 -5.47
C GLY A 141 -12.59 12.05 -3.96
N ASP A 142 -12.10 10.96 -3.37
CA ASP A 142 -12.16 10.74 -1.93
C ASP A 142 -11.27 11.71 -1.16
N LEU A 143 -10.03 11.93 -1.63
CA LEU A 143 -9.13 12.94 -1.04
C LEU A 143 -9.76 14.33 -1.08
N ARG A 144 -10.41 14.71 -2.19
CA ARG A 144 -11.13 15.98 -2.32
C ARG A 144 -12.33 16.08 -1.38
N LYS A 145 -13.12 15.01 -1.24
CA LYS A 145 -14.26 14.99 -0.29
C LYS A 145 -13.81 15.10 1.16
N LEU A 146 -12.67 14.48 1.50
CA LEU A 146 -12.12 14.51 2.87
C LEU A 146 -11.50 15.86 3.21
N PHE A 147 -10.59 16.36 2.37
CA PHE A 147 -9.73 17.51 2.68
C PHE A 147 -10.14 18.83 2.00
N GLY A 148 -10.99 18.77 0.97
CA GLY A 148 -11.45 19.95 0.25
C GLY A 148 -12.39 20.82 1.08
N LYS A 149 -12.69 22.02 0.58
CA LYS A 149 -13.63 22.95 1.24
C LYS A 149 -14.96 22.27 1.57
N GLY A 150 -15.34 22.31 2.85
CA GLY A 150 -16.55 21.66 3.36
C GLY A 150 -16.41 20.18 3.68
N GLY A 151 -15.24 19.57 3.41
CA GLY A 151 -14.91 18.21 3.82
C GLY A 151 -14.68 18.08 5.33
N PRO A 152 -14.83 16.87 5.90
CA PRO A 152 -14.78 16.67 7.35
C PRO A 152 -13.38 16.85 7.96
N ALA A 153 -12.31 16.83 7.15
CA ALA A 153 -10.95 17.17 7.57
C ALA A 153 -10.46 18.51 7.03
N PHE A 154 -11.37 19.35 6.51
CA PHE A 154 -11.02 20.69 6.06
C PHE A 154 -10.41 21.52 7.20
N GLY A 155 -9.27 22.17 6.95
CA GLY A 155 -8.60 23.02 7.94
C GLY A 155 -7.95 22.26 9.10
N VAL A 156 -7.80 20.93 9.01
CA VAL A 156 -7.11 20.11 10.03
C VAL A 156 -5.67 20.56 10.26
N VAL A 157 -5.03 21.13 9.23
CA VAL A 157 -3.72 21.78 9.34
C VAL A 157 -3.91 23.27 9.58
N LYS A 158 -3.56 23.74 10.78
CA LYS A 158 -3.68 25.15 11.18
C LYS A 158 -3.02 26.09 10.16
N GLY A 159 -3.76 27.10 9.71
CA GLY A 159 -3.27 28.09 8.75
C GLY A 159 -3.18 27.59 7.30
N LYS A 160 -3.67 26.38 7.00
CA LYS A 160 -3.82 25.87 5.64
C LYS A 160 -5.31 25.69 5.35
N THR A 161 -5.72 26.12 4.17
CA THR A 161 -7.12 26.05 3.73
C THR A 161 -7.44 24.75 3.01
N GLY A 162 -6.73 23.66 3.29
CA GLY A 162 -6.83 22.42 2.49
C GLY A 162 -6.47 22.64 1.02
N TYR A 163 -6.73 21.63 0.19
CA TYR A 163 -6.74 21.76 -1.28
C TYR A 163 -8.06 22.40 -1.74
#